data_AF-A0A426Z521-F1
#
_entry.id   AF-A0A426Z521-F1
#
_cell.length_a   1.000
_cell.length_b   1.000
_cell.length_c   1.000
_cell.angle_alpha   90.00
_cell.angle_beta   90.00
_cell.angle_gamma   90.00
#
_symmetry.space_group_name_H-M   'P 1'
#
loop_
_entity.id
_entity.type
_entity.pdbx_description
1 polymer ?
#
loop_
_entity_poly.entity_id
_entity_poly.type
_entity_poly.pdbx_seq_one_letter_code
_entity_poly.pdbx_strand_id
1 'polypeptide(L)' 'MLRTKHYEKDTSDVQLRENLDLLEERGAEAHLRELTYKKVVARLYNSKGKLALTWEGPYQVIEVVQEGPCILANLDNK' A
#
# COMPACT_ATOMS: atom_id res chain seq x y z
N MET A 1 -34.47 3.85 -44.69
CA MET A 1 -35.02 4.10 -43.33
C MET A 1 -33.87 4.09 -42.33
N LEU A 2 -33.48 5.24 -41.78
CA LEU A 2 -32.50 5.30 -40.69
C LEU A 2 -33.24 5.23 -39.35
N ARG A 3 -32.90 4.22 -38.52
CA ARG A 3 -33.37 4.11 -37.15
C ARG A 3 -32.32 4.75 -36.24
N THR A 4 -32.44 6.05 -36.03
CA THR A 4 -31.58 6.77 -35.08
C THR A 4 -31.88 6.24 -33.69
N LYS A 5 -30.91 5.53 -33.07
CA LYS A 5 -31.02 5.12 -31.68
C LYS A 5 -30.92 6.39 -30.83
N HIS A 6 -32.00 6.76 -30.15
CA HIS A 6 -31.93 7.73 -29.06
C HIS A 6 -31.07 7.12 -27.96
N TYR A 7 -29.84 7.61 -27.85
CA TYR A 7 -28.97 7.32 -26.72
C TYR A 7 -29.31 8.34 -25.64
N GLU A 8 -30.00 7.88 -24.60
CA GLU A 8 -30.28 8.71 -23.42
C GLU A 8 -28.97 8.82 -22.63
N LYS A 9 -28.15 9.80 -23.04
CA LYS A 9 -26.78 9.99 -22.58
C LYS A 9 -26.73 10.15 -21.06
N ASP A 10 -27.69 10.87 -20.50
CA ASP A 10 -27.67 11.26 -19.09
C ASP A 10 -27.87 10.07 -18.15
N THR A 11 -28.66 9.06 -18.52
CA THR A 11 -28.83 7.84 -17.70
C THR A 11 -27.59 6.96 -17.77
N SER A 12 -26.94 6.91 -18.93
CA SER A 12 -25.68 6.19 -19.12
C SER A 12 -24.53 6.81 -18.33
N ASP A 13 -24.41 8.15 -18.31
CA ASP A 13 -23.37 8.86 -17.56
C ASP A 13 -23.50 8.65 -16.03
N VAL A 14 -24.73 8.68 -15.50
CA VAL A 14 -25.00 8.40 -14.08
C VAL A 14 -24.59 6.97 -13.71
N GLN A 15 -24.97 5.98 -14.52
CA GLN A 15 -24.60 4.59 -14.28
C GLN A 15 -23.09 4.35 -14.36
N LEU A 16 -22.39 5.06 -15.25
CA LEU A 16 -20.92 4.98 -15.31
C LEU A 16 -20.28 5.52 -14.03
N ARG A 17 -20.80 6.63 -13.51
CA ARG A 17 -20.31 7.22 -12.27
C ARG A 17 -20.48 6.27 -11.08
N GLU A 18 -21.66 5.67 -10.91
CA GLU A 18 -21.90 4.69 -9.84
C GLU A 18 -20.96 3.50 -9.93
N ASN A 19 -20.68 3.00 -11.14
CA ASN A 19 -19.72 1.91 -11.33
C ASN A 19 -18.28 2.31 -10.99
N LEU A 20 -17.88 3.55 -11.29
CA LEU A 20 -16.57 4.07 -10.91
C LEU A 20 -16.43 4.16 -9.39
N ASP A 21 -17.44 4.70 -8.70
CA ASP A 21 -17.45 4.81 -7.24
C ASP A 21 -17.31 3.41 -6.59
N LEU A 22 -18.06 2.42 -7.08
CA LEU A 22 -17.97 1.03 -6.60
C LEU A 22 -16.60 0.39 -6.86
N LEU A 23 -15.95 0.69 -7.99
CA LEU A 23 -14.60 0.20 -8.28
C LEU A 23 -13.57 0.84 -7.36
N GLU A 24 -13.70 2.13 -7.07
CA GLU A 24 -12.83 2.84 -6.14
C GLU A 24 -12.95 2.25 -4.72
N GLU A 25 -14.17 2.01 -4.23
CA GLU A 25 -14.41 1.36 -2.94
C GLU A 25 -13.75 -0.03 -2.86
N ARG A 26 -13.92 -0.86 -3.91
CA ARG A 26 -13.31 -2.20 -3.95
C ARG A 26 -11.78 -2.13 -4.03
N GLY A 27 -11.23 -1.13 -4.72
CA GLY A 27 -9.80 -0.87 -4.75
C GLY A 27 -9.26 -0.52 -3.37
N ALA A 28 -9.92 0.41 -2.68
CA ALA A 28 -9.56 0.80 -1.31
C ALA A 28 -9.62 -0.39 -0.34
N GLU A 29 -10.65 -1.23 -0.44
CA GLU A 29 -10.78 -2.43 0.38
C GLU A 29 -9.65 -3.44 0.10
N ALA A 30 -9.33 -3.68 -1.18
CA ALA A 30 -8.23 -4.57 -1.56
C ALA A 30 -6.88 -4.07 -1.02
N HIS A 31 -6.62 -2.77 -1.11
CA HIS A 31 -5.41 -2.16 -0.54
C HIS A 31 -5.35 -2.30 0.98
N LEU A 32 -6.47 -2.09 1.68
CA LEU A 32 -6.51 -2.27 3.13
C LEU A 32 -6.24 -3.73 3.54
N ARG A 33 -6.81 -4.69 2.81
CA ARG A 33 -6.55 -6.12 3.02
C ARG A 33 -5.07 -6.48 2.78
N GLU A 34 -4.47 -5.95 1.72
CA GLU A 34 -3.04 -6.15 1.41
C GLU A 34 -2.14 -5.60 2.52
N LEU A 35 -2.38 -4.37 2.97
CA LEU A 35 -1.62 -3.75 4.06
C LEU A 35 -1.76 -4.54 5.37
N THR A 36 -2.97 -5.01 5.67
CA THR A 36 -3.25 -5.85 6.84
C THR A 36 -2.47 -7.16 6.77
N TYR A 37 -2.49 -7.83 5.61
CA TYR A 37 -1.74 -9.06 5.40
C TYR A 37 -0.24 -8.84 5.59
N LYS A 38 0.35 -7.83 4.93
CA LYS A 38 1.76 -7.48 5.09
C LYS A 38 2.13 -7.22 6.54
N LYS A 39 1.27 -6.51 7.30
CA LYS A 39 1.49 -6.23 8.72
C LYS A 39 1.47 -7.49 9.59
N VAL A 40 0.52 -8.40 9.36
CA VAL A 40 0.45 -9.69 10.07
C VAL A 40 1.68 -10.53 9.78
N VAL A 41 2.09 -10.60 8.52
CA VAL A 41 3.29 -11.32 8.08
C VAL A 41 4.55 -10.75 8.74
N ALA A 42 4.74 -9.43 8.70
CA ALA A 42 5.87 -8.77 9.36
C ALA A 42 5.90 -9.04 10.87
N ARG A 43 4.75 -8.99 11.55
CA ARG A 43 4.65 -9.35 12.98
C ARG A 43 5.06 -10.79 13.26
N LEU A 44 4.64 -11.74 12.42
CA LEU A 44 4.99 -13.15 12.57
C LEU A 44 6.49 -13.39 12.40
N TYR A 45 7.15 -12.69 11.47
CA TYR A 45 8.58 -12.81 11.27
C TYR A 45 9.38 -12.11 12.38
N ASN A 46 8.94 -10.93 12.81
CA ASN A 46 9.58 -10.18 13.90
C ASN A 46 9.46 -10.91 15.25
N SER A 47 8.32 -11.58 15.53
CA SER A 47 8.13 -12.31 16.78
C SER A 47 8.91 -13.61 16.87
N LYS A 48 9.35 -14.17 15.72
CA LYS A 48 10.15 -15.41 15.67
C LYS A 48 11.62 -15.22 16.01
N GLY A 49 12.07 -13.99 16.34
CA GLY A 49 13.19 -13.66 17.24
C GLY A 49 14.59 -14.28 17.02
N LYS A 50 14.79 -15.11 16.01
CA LYS A 50 16.05 -15.85 15.79
C LYS A 50 16.25 -16.38 14.38
N LEU A 51 15.22 -16.36 13.53
CA LEU A 51 15.32 -16.69 12.11
C LEU A 51 15.45 -15.45 11.20
N ALA A 52 15.34 -14.24 11.76
CA ALA A 52 15.44 -12.99 11.01
C ALA A 52 16.88 -12.63 10.58
N LEU A 53 17.90 -13.08 11.33
CA LEU A 53 19.31 -12.78 11.02
C LEU A 53 19.88 -13.64 9.87
N THR A 54 19.19 -14.70 9.44
CA THR A 54 19.64 -15.60 8.36
C THR A 54 18.73 -15.55 7.13
N TRP A 55 17.77 -14.62 7.08
CA TRP A 55 16.83 -14.48 5.97
C TRP A 55 17.34 -13.41 4.99
N GLU A 56 17.91 -13.84 3.86
CA GLU A 56 18.19 -12.95 2.72
C GLU A 56 16.93 -12.78 1.87
N GLY A 57 16.00 -11.95 2.36
CA GLY A 57 14.85 -11.46 1.59
C GLY A 57 15.02 -9.99 1.22
N PRO A 58 14.36 -9.48 0.15
CA PRO A 58 14.60 -8.15 -0.42
C PRO A 58 14.09 -6.97 0.44
N TYR A 59 13.64 -7.20 1.67
CA TYR A 59 13.08 -6.16 2.54
C TYR A 59 13.89 -6.08 3.83
N GLN A 60 14.53 -4.93 4.05
CA GLN A 60 15.31 -4.59 5.24
C GLN A 60 14.47 -3.75 6.21
N VAL A 61 14.68 -3.94 7.51
CA VAL A 61 14.09 -3.10 8.58
C VAL A 61 14.77 -1.73 8.52
N ILE A 62 14.01 -0.70 8.15
CA ILE A 62 14.55 0.63 7.84
C ILE A 62 14.68 1.55 9.06
N GLU A 63 13.92 1.34 10.14
CA GLU A 63 14.06 2.15 11.35
C GLU A 63 13.73 1.39 12.64
N VAL A 64 14.66 1.48 13.59
CA VAL A 64 14.34 1.41 15.02
C VAL A 64 14.43 2.85 15.50
N VAL A 65 13.29 3.47 15.81
CA VAL A 65 13.27 4.78 16.48
C VAL A 65 13.80 4.56 17.90
N GLN A 66 15.09 4.78 18.10
CA GLN A 66 15.67 4.98 19.43
C GLN A 66 15.84 6.48 19.65
N GLU A 67 14.96 7.07 20.45
CA GLU A 67 15.15 8.44 20.97
C GLU A 67 16.33 8.42 21.94
N GLY A 68 17.49 8.87 21.46
CA GLY A 68 18.69 9.09 22.27
C GLY A 68 19.65 10.04 21.54
N PRO A 69 20.31 10.98 22.22
CA PRO A 69 21.12 11.99 21.54
C PRO A 69 22.43 11.39 21.03
N CYS A 70 22.62 11.36 19.71
CA CYS A 70 23.86 10.96 19.07
C CYS A 70 24.78 12.17 18.88
N ILE A 71 25.97 12.14 19.49
CA ILE A 71 27.03 13.12 19.22
C ILE A 71 27.80 12.65 17.98
N LEU A 72 27.82 13.47 16.94
CA LEU A 72 28.57 13.21 15.71
C LEU A 72 29.89 14.00 15.73
N ALA A 73 31.01 13.34 15.43
CA ALA A 73 32.29 13.99 15.19
C ALA A 73 32.53 14.12 13.69
N ASN A 74 32.92 15.31 13.22
CA ASN A 74 33.30 15.53 11.83
C ASN A 74 34.66 14.91 11.56
N LEU A 75 34.71 14.01 10.57
CA LEU A 75 35.95 13.61 9.94
C LEU A 75 36.25 14.61 8.83
N ASP A 76 36.74 15.78 9.20
CA ASP A 76 37.48 16.60 8.25
C ASP A 76 38.88 16.01 8.03
N ASN A 77 39.28 16.02 6.76
CA ASN A 77 40.60 15.84 6.18
C ASN A 77 41.12 14.43 5.89
N LYS A 78 41.05 14.06 4.60
CA LYS A 78 42.28 14.05 3.78
C LYS A 78 41.98 14.28 2.30
#